data_AF-A0A4E0R9D4-F1
#
_entry.id   AF-A0A4E0R9D4-F1
#
_cell.length_a   1.000
_cell.length_b   1.000
_cell.length_c   1.000
_cell.angle_alpha   90.00
_cell.angle_beta   90.00
_cell.angle_gamma   90.00
#
_symmetry.space_group_name_H-M   'P 1'
#
loop_
_entity.id
_entity.type
_entity.pdbx_description
1 polymer ?
#
loop_
_entity_poly.entity_id
_entity_poly.type
_entity_poly.pdbx_seq_one_letter_code
_entity_poly.pdbx_strand_id
1 'polypeptide(L)'
;MPTEDKGDIKFTFLHLENRDYPALISTDTQNSLMKWSMKGRLNVHTFSFDENFMAYEVQTFLKVNFANYSNNSVTSVQKNLFTSNSVIAVVHGDGFLVPSKFELVVENVPCTFTSLNVFRKVRELTARSDGTIKRCYDDVIDSVLVSDELRKCLLDTDSDTYGMLTEDERNQFLFRIFKHLCLGGELCQSEDNIDVYIELVRKLYRDLISVQKNPESRELQIISRVYSVKLLENDKLVFPSAKEHPNTFAYTIVDPLKRNVILLYHVFGCGDF
;
A
#
# COMPACT_ATOMS: atom_id res chain seq x y z
N MET A 1 -17.98 9.68 -41.45
CA MET A 1 -17.81 8.51 -40.58
C MET A 1 -16.52 8.71 -39.80
N PRO A 2 -16.57 9.01 -38.50
CA PRO A 2 -15.40 8.88 -37.66
C PRO A 2 -15.25 7.40 -37.31
N THR A 3 -14.12 6.82 -37.70
CA THR A 3 -13.66 5.52 -37.24
C THR A 3 -13.41 5.60 -35.75
N GLU A 4 -14.26 4.92 -34.97
CA GLU A 4 -13.98 4.60 -33.57
C GLU A 4 -12.66 3.84 -33.52
N ASP A 5 -11.64 4.46 -32.96
CA ASP A 5 -10.40 3.79 -32.58
C ASP A 5 -10.72 2.92 -31.35
N LYS A 6 -11.34 1.76 -31.59
CA LYS A 6 -11.36 0.66 -30.63
C LYS A 6 -9.95 0.07 -30.61
N GLY A 7 -9.05 0.72 -29.89
CA GLY A 7 -7.85 0.04 -29.41
C GLY A 7 -8.31 -1.18 -28.63
N ASP A 8 -8.06 -2.37 -29.16
CA ASP A 8 -8.49 -3.64 -28.58
C ASP A 8 -8.17 -3.65 -27.08
N ILE A 9 -9.20 -3.66 -26.24
CA ILE A 9 -9.04 -3.74 -24.79
C ILE A 9 -8.46 -5.12 -24.51
N LYS A 10 -7.14 -5.16 -24.35
CA LYS A 10 -6.38 -6.40 -24.17
C LYS A 10 -6.65 -7.10 -22.83
N PHE A 11 -7.23 -6.43 -21.83
CA PHE A 11 -7.39 -7.02 -20.50
C PHE A 11 -8.81 -6.81 -19.97
N THR A 12 -9.42 -7.88 -19.49
CA THR A 12 -10.64 -7.85 -18.68
C THR A 12 -10.30 -8.09 -17.22
N PHE A 13 -10.96 -7.40 -16.31
CA PHE A 13 -10.74 -7.54 -14.87
C PHE A 13 -12.00 -7.98 -14.14
N LEU A 14 -11.86 -8.92 -13.22
CA LEU A 14 -12.95 -9.37 -12.36
C LEU A 14 -12.56 -9.19 -10.88
N HIS A 15 -13.39 -8.47 -10.13
CA HIS A 15 -13.20 -8.28 -8.69
C HIS A 15 -13.40 -9.61 -7.94
N LEU A 16 -12.45 -9.95 -7.07
CA LEU A 16 -12.49 -11.13 -6.22
C LEU A 16 -12.95 -10.72 -4.80
N GLU A 17 -14.25 -10.51 -4.63
CA GLU A 17 -14.87 -10.03 -3.37
C GLU A 17 -14.57 -10.91 -2.16
N ASN A 18 -14.48 -12.22 -2.35
CA ASN A 18 -14.28 -13.19 -1.28
C ASN A 18 -12.79 -13.45 -1.00
N ARG A 19 -11.89 -12.57 -1.44
CA ARG A 19 -10.47 -12.73 -1.17
C ARG A 19 -10.11 -12.13 0.18
N ASP A 20 -9.84 -13.02 1.12
CA ASP A 20 -9.39 -12.66 2.45
C ASP A 20 -7.89 -12.38 2.52
N TYR A 21 -7.53 -11.51 3.48
CA TYR A 21 -6.17 -11.22 3.89
C TYR A 21 -6.03 -11.57 5.38
N PRO A 22 -5.66 -12.82 5.73
CA PRO A 22 -5.55 -13.29 7.11
C PRO A 22 -4.80 -12.34 8.05
N ALA A 23 -3.75 -11.68 7.55
CA ALA A 23 -2.99 -10.69 8.29
C ALA A 23 -3.83 -9.50 8.75
N LEU A 24 -4.86 -9.11 8.00
CA LEU A 24 -5.71 -7.95 8.27
C LEU A 24 -6.98 -8.30 9.04
N ILE A 25 -7.53 -9.51 8.91
CA ILE A 25 -8.84 -9.86 9.50
C ILE A 25 -8.78 -10.35 10.95
N SER A 26 -7.60 -10.73 11.46
CA SER A 26 -7.48 -11.20 12.84
C SER A 26 -7.87 -10.13 13.85
N THR A 27 -8.48 -10.54 14.98
CA THR A 27 -8.90 -9.62 16.05
C THR A 27 -7.75 -8.74 16.54
N ASP A 28 -6.57 -9.34 16.76
CA ASP A 28 -5.38 -8.59 17.23
C ASP A 28 -4.94 -7.53 16.23
N THR A 29 -4.96 -7.85 14.93
CA THR A 29 -4.68 -6.86 13.88
C THR A 29 -5.75 -5.78 13.85
N GLN A 30 -7.04 -6.13 13.92
CA GLN A 30 -8.12 -5.15 13.88
C GLN A 30 -8.04 -4.18 15.08
N ASN A 31 -7.68 -4.68 16.25
CA ASN A 31 -7.42 -3.84 17.43
C ASN A 31 -6.20 -2.93 17.21
N SER A 32 -5.13 -3.45 16.62
CA SER A 32 -3.93 -2.67 16.28
C SER A 32 -4.25 -1.57 15.26
N LEU A 33 -4.94 -1.90 14.17
CA LEU A 33 -5.35 -0.94 13.14
C LEU A 33 -6.31 0.13 13.68
N MET A 34 -7.21 -0.24 14.59
CA MET A 34 -8.05 0.72 15.30
C MET A 34 -7.21 1.67 16.14
N LYS A 35 -6.31 1.11 16.98
CA LYS A 35 -5.38 1.87 17.81
C LYS A 35 -4.51 2.82 16.98
N TRP A 36 -4.06 2.38 15.82
CA TRP A 36 -3.24 3.19 14.91
C TRP A 36 -4.07 4.09 13.99
N SER A 37 -5.40 4.17 14.18
CA SER A 37 -6.30 4.99 13.36
C SER A 37 -6.28 4.68 11.85
N MET A 38 -5.99 3.42 11.50
CA MET A 38 -5.93 2.91 10.12
C MET A 38 -7.11 2.01 9.76
N LYS A 39 -7.89 1.53 10.74
CA LYS A 39 -9.07 0.70 10.50
C LYS A 39 -10.09 1.46 9.64
N GLY A 40 -10.66 0.79 8.65
CA GLY A 40 -11.51 1.41 7.62
C GLY A 40 -10.74 2.18 6.55
N ARG A 41 -9.57 2.76 6.86
CA ARG A 41 -8.79 3.58 5.91
C ARG A 41 -7.77 2.79 5.11
N LEU A 42 -7.25 1.68 5.66
CA LEU A 42 -6.37 0.75 4.98
C LEU A 42 -7.22 -0.28 4.22
N ASN A 43 -7.11 -0.27 2.89
CA ASN A 43 -7.98 -1.04 2.00
C ASN A 43 -7.15 -1.93 1.08
N VAL A 44 -7.68 -3.13 0.80
CA VAL A 44 -7.07 -4.10 -0.11
C VAL A 44 -8.15 -4.70 -0.99
N HIS A 45 -7.98 -4.58 -2.30
CA HIS A 45 -8.88 -5.18 -3.30
C HIS A 45 -8.10 -6.06 -4.25
N THR A 46 -8.71 -7.12 -4.75
CA THR A 46 -8.04 -8.02 -5.69
C THR A 46 -8.86 -8.24 -6.93
N PHE A 47 -8.21 -8.21 -8.07
CA PHE A 47 -8.83 -8.45 -9.36
C PHE A 47 -8.07 -9.55 -10.08
N SER A 48 -8.78 -10.52 -10.64
CA SER A 48 -8.18 -11.41 -11.63
C SER A 48 -8.19 -10.74 -13.00
N PHE A 49 -7.30 -11.18 -13.88
CA PHE A 49 -7.27 -10.77 -15.29
C PHE A 49 -7.05 -11.97 -16.22
N ASP A 50 -7.51 -11.84 -17.47
CA ASP A 50 -7.61 -12.93 -18.45
C ASP A 50 -6.36 -13.11 -19.33
N GLU A 51 -5.64 -12.03 -19.62
CA GLU A 51 -4.47 -12.06 -20.51
C GLU A 51 -3.11 -12.13 -19.79
N ASN A 52 -2.05 -12.52 -20.52
CA ASN A 52 -0.70 -12.56 -19.95
C ASN A 52 -0.13 -11.15 -19.74
N PHE A 53 0.35 -10.86 -18.53
CA PHE A 53 0.93 -9.57 -18.18
C PHE A 53 2.43 -9.46 -18.51
N MET A 54 2.81 -8.45 -19.30
CA MET A 54 4.19 -8.06 -19.54
C MET A 54 4.52 -6.73 -18.86
N ALA A 55 5.69 -6.63 -18.21
CA ALA A 55 6.04 -5.45 -17.39
C ALA A 55 6.02 -4.14 -18.16
N TYR A 56 6.43 -4.17 -19.44
CA TYR A 56 6.45 -2.97 -20.28
C TYR A 56 5.05 -2.44 -20.61
N GLU A 57 3.99 -3.24 -20.41
CA GLU A 57 2.59 -2.84 -20.65
C GLU A 57 1.92 -2.29 -19.39
N VAL A 58 2.63 -2.12 -18.26
CA VAL A 58 2.05 -1.75 -16.96
C VAL A 58 1.18 -0.50 -17.02
N GLN A 59 1.57 0.51 -17.78
CA GLN A 59 0.81 1.74 -17.94
C GLN A 59 -0.57 1.47 -18.54
N THR A 60 -0.63 0.78 -19.68
CA THR A 60 -1.89 0.41 -20.34
C THR A 60 -2.69 -0.57 -19.49
N PHE A 61 -2.05 -1.59 -18.93
CA PHE A 61 -2.67 -2.61 -18.08
C PHE A 61 -3.39 -1.98 -16.87
N LEU A 62 -2.70 -1.12 -16.12
CA LEU A 62 -3.28 -0.46 -14.95
C LEU A 62 -4.30 0.61 -15.35
N LYS A 63 -4.12 1.33 -16.47
CA LYS A 63 -5.14 2.26 -16.97
C LYS A 63 -6.45 1.54 -17.29
N VAL A 64 -6.40 0.37 -17.92
CA VAL A 64 -7.58 -0.47 -18.17
C VAL A 64 -8.15 -1.02 -16.86
N ASN A 65 -7.30 -1.41 -15.89
CA ASN A 65 -7.76 -1.83 -14.57
C ASN A 65 -8.55 -0.71 -13.87
N PHE A 66 -7.98 0.49 -13.75
CA PHE A 66 -8.64 1.67 -13.15
C PHE A 66 -9.92 2.07 -13.89
N ALA A 67 -9.93 2.03 -15.23
CA ALA A 67 -11.15 2.29 -16.01
C ALA A 67 -12.24 1.23 -15.78
N ASN A 68 -11.88 -0.03 -15.55
CA ASN A 68 -12.85 -1.09 -15.18
C ASN A 68 -13.53 -0.82 -13.83
N TYR A 69 -12.88 -0.11 -12.90
CA TYR A 69 -13.57 0.37 -11.68
C TYR A 69 -14.64 1.41 -12.01
N SER A 70 -14.45 2.25 -13.03
CA SER A 70 -15.41 3.29 -13.44
C SER A 70 -16.60 2.75 -14.23
N ASN A 71 -16.38 1.73 -15.08
CA ASN A 71 -17.35 1.29 -16.08
C ASN A 71 -18.24 0.13 -15.64
N ASN A 72 -17.84 -0.61 -14.60
CA ASN A 72 -18.80 -1.47 -13.94
C ASN A 72 -19.78 -0.55 -13.20
N SER A 73 -20.92 -0.27 -13.83
CA SER A 73 -22.19 -0.05 -13.14
C SER A 73 -22.45 -1.32 -12.34
N VAL A 74 -21.79 -1.37 -11.20
CA VAL A 74 -21.80 -2.51 -10.35
C VAL A 74 -23.21 -2.67 -9.84
N THR A 75 -23.76 -3.87 -9.99
CA THR A 75 -25.05 -4.23 -9.42
C THR A 75 -25.15 -3.70 -8.00
N SER A 76 -26.36 -3.27 -7.61
CA SER A 76 -26.75 -2.58 -6.39
C SER A 76 -26.27 -3.19 -5.05
N VAL A 77 -25.49 -4.27 -5.07
CA VAL A 77 -24.84 -4.94 -3.93
C VAL A 77 -23.44 -4.36 -3.65
N GLN A 78 -22.74 -3.80 -4.64
CA GLN A 78 -21.35 -3.31 -4.49
C GLN A 78 -21.25 -1.79 -4.23
N LYS A 79 -22.38 -1.08 -4.11
CA LYS A 79 -22.42 0.33 -3.67
C LYS A 79 -21.83 0.56 -2.27
N ASN A 80 -21.61 -0.50 -1.48
CA ASN A 80 -21.12 -0.44 -0.10
C ASN A 80 -19.62 -0.77 0.05
N LEU A 81 -18.86 -0.95 -1.04
CA LEU A 81 -17.47 -1.40 -0.96
C LEU A 81 -16.47 -0.36 -0.42
N PHE A 82 -16.88 0.89 -0.20
CA PHE A 82 -15.98 2.01 0.14
C PHE A 82 -16.57 3.00 1.16
N THR A 83 -17.33 2.53 2.15
CA THR A 83 -17.85 3.38 3.24
C THR A 83 -16.80 3.65 4.31
N SER A 84 -15.66 4.24 3.96
CA SER A 84 -14.77 4.86 4.94
C SER A 84 -14.39 6.27 4.51
N ASN A 85 -14.47 7.19 5.47
CA ASN A 85 -14.40 8.65 5.31
C ASN A 85 -13.02 9.18 4.91
N SER A 86 -12.38 8.58 3.92
CA SER A 86 -10.93 8.64 3.83
C SER A 86 -10.34 8.99 2.51
N VAL A 87 -10.92 8.60 1.39
CA VAL A 87 -10.21 8.70 0.10
C VAL A 87 -10.78 9.84 -0.70
N ILE A 88 -9.97 10.88 -0.96
CA ILE A 88 -10.32 11.90 -1.93
C ILE A 88 -10.01 11.33 -3.31
N ALA A 89 -10.89 10.45 -3.76
CA ALA A 89 -11.48 10.49 -5.09
C ALA A 89 -12.92 10.98 -4.85
N VAL A 90 -13.08 12.31 -4.74
CA VAL A 90 -14.32 13.05 -4.44
C VAL A 90 -15.27 12.33 -3.47
N VAL A 91 -15.12 12.61 -2.16
CA VAL A 91 -16.23 12.41 -1.22
C VAL A 91 -17.33 13.44 -1.56
N HIS A 92 -18.29 13.02 -2.37
CA HIS A 92 -19.70 13.32 -2.15
C HIS A 92 -20.42 11.98 -1.94
N GLY A 93 -20.38 11.45 -0.72
CA GLY A 93 -21.12 10.26 -0.33
C GLY A 93 -20.59 8.94 -0.94
N ASP A 94 -20.07 8.09 -0.06
CA ASP A 94 -20.10 6.62 -0.16
C ASP A 94 -19.53 5.94 -1.43
N GLY A 95 -18.36 6.33 -1.95
CA GLY A 95 -17.76 5.54 -3.05
C GLY A 95 -16.41 5.96 -3.63
N PHE A 96 -15.72 4.99 -4.26
CA PHE A 96 -14.54 5.17 -5.10
C PHE A 96 -14.97 5.64 -6.51
N LEU A 97 -14.80 6.92 -6.83
CA LEU A 97 -15.09 7.48 -8.15
C LEU A 97 -13.80 7.70 -8.94
N VAL A 98 -13.52 6.82 -9.90
CA VAL A 98 -12.46 7.07 -10.89
C VAL A 98 -12.97 8.09 -11.90
N PRO A 99 -12.27 9.22 -12.14
CA PRO A 99 -12.68 10.19 -13.15
C PRO A 99 -12.83 9.56 -14.53
N SER A 100 -13.80 10.01 -15.32
CA SER A 100 -13.98 9.54 -16.70
C SER A 100 -12.77 9.82 -17.60
N LYS A 101 -11.97 10.84 -17.25
CA LYS A 101 -10.69 11.17 -17.86
C LYS A 101 -9.65 11.37 -16.77
N PHE A 102 -8.60 10.59 -16.80
CA PHE A 102 -7.49 10.68 -15.86
C PHE A 102 -6.16 10.40 -16.54
N GLU A 103 -5.11 10.94 -15.96
CA GLU A 103 -3.75 10.50 -16.15
C GLU A 103 -3.38 9.52 -15.03
N LEU A 104 -2.70 8.45 -15.38
CA LEU A 104 -2.18 7.47 -14.44
C LEU A 104 -0.67 7.67 -14.33
N VAL A 105 -0.20 8.00 -13.13
CA VAL A 105 1.23 8.00 -12.81
C VAL A 105 1.57 6.68 -12.14
N VAL A 106 2.55 5.96 -12.71
CA VAL A 106 3.00 4.64 -12.24
C VAL A 106 4.49 4.70 -12.01
N GLU A 107 4.92 4.34 -10.80
CA GLU A 107 6.32 4.24 -10.43
C GLU A 107 6.64 2.81 -9.98
N ASN A 108 7.75 2.25 -10.48
CA ASN A 108 8.19 0.94 -10.00
C ASN A 108 8.63 1.02 -8.54
N VAL A 109 8.17 0.08 -7.72
CA VAL A 109 8.62 -0.07 -6.34
C VAL A 109 9.47 -1.33 -6.25
N PRO A 110 10.76 -1.22 -5.89
CA PRO A 110 11.61 -2.39 -5.67
C PRO A 110 10.97 -3.36 -4.68
N CYS A 111 10.93 -4.64 -5.04
CA CYS A 111 10.36 -5.69 -4.22
C CYS A 111 11.20 -6.97 -4.38
N THR A 112 12.36 -6.97 -3.73
CA THR A 112 13.36 -8.05 -3.86
C THR A 112 13.60 -8.78 -2.55
N PHE A 113 13.21 -8.19 -1.42
CA PHE A 113 13.44 -8.77 -0.09
C PHE A 113 12.56 -10.00 0.14
N THR A 114 13.19 -11.16 0.27
CA THR A 114 12.58 -12.44 0.66
C THR A 114 12.68 -12.72 2.16
N SER A 115 13.37 -11.85 2.90
CA SER A 115 13.60 -11.96 4.35
C SER A 115 13.38 -10.62 5.04
N LEU A 116 13.21 -10.65 6.37
CA LEU A 116 13.00 -9.47 7.21
C LEU A 116 14.30 -8.86 7.75
N ASN A 117 15.45 -9.18 7.15
CA ASN A 117 16.76 -8.80 7.69
C ASN A 117 16.93 -7.28 7.89
N VAL A 118 16.30 -6.46 7.03
CA VAL A 118 16.29 -5.00 7.18
C VAL A 118 15.72 -4.56 8.53
N PHE A 119 14.73 -5.28 9.07
CA PHE A 119 14.13 -4.93 10.36
C PHE A 119 15.00 -5.30 11.55
N ARG A 120 15.96 -6.23 11.42
CA ARG A 120 16.97 -6.45 12.46
C ARG A 120 17.79 -5.18 12.67
N LYS A 121 18.24 -4.58 11.57
CA LYS A 121 19.00 -3.33 11.56
C LYS A 121 18.18 -2.17 12.13
N VAL A 122 16.92 -2.01 11.70
CA VAL A 122 16.02 -0.99 12.27
C VAL A 122 15.86 -1.18 13.78
N ARG A 123 15.60 -2.41 14.24
CA ARG A 123 15.43 -2.73 15.66
C ARG A 123 16.67 -2.40 16.49
N GLU A 124 17.87 -2.70 15.99
CA GLU A 124 19.13 -2.38 16.68
C GLU A 124 19.33 -0.86 16.82
N LEU A 125 18.97 -0.10 15.79
CA LEU A 125 19.06 1.36 15.80
C LEU A 125 18.04 1.98 16.77
N THR A 126 16.79 1.53 16.75
CA THR A 126 15.66 2.28 17.33
C THR A 126 15.08 1.69 18.61
N ALA A 127 15.42 0.44 18.96
CA ALA A 127 14.84 -0.27 20.10
C ALA A 127 15.89 -0.87 21.06
N ARG A 128 15.46 -1.22 22.26
CA ARG A 128 16.22 -2.00 23.25
C ARG A 128 16.20 -3.49 22.87
N SER A 129 16.98 -4.30 23.58
CA SER A 129 17.07 -5.74 23.33
C SER A 129 15.72 -6.46 23.43
N ASP A 130 14.82 -5.99 24.30
CA ASP A 130 13.46 -6.50 24.50
C ASP A 130 12.43 -5.98 23.48
N GLY A 131 12.85 -5.14 22.53
CA GLY A 131 11.99 -4.57 21.49
C GLY A 131 11.35 -3.23 21.89
N THR A 132 11.54 -2.78 23.12
CA THR A 132 11.04 -1.46 23.57
C THR A 132 11.68 -0.34 22.76
N ILE A 133 10.87 0.46 22.08
CA ILE A 133 11.32 1.56 21.24
C ILE A 133 11.91 2.67 22.13
N LYS A 134 13.07 3.19 21.76
CA LYS A 134 13.74 4.28 22.46
C LYS A 134 12.95 5.57 22.24
N ARG A 135 12.63 6.30 23.30
CA ARG A 135 12.00 7.63 23.22
C ARG A 135 13.00 8.68 22.73
N CYS A 136 12.48 9.72 22.10
CA CYS A 136 13.23 10.93 21.75
C CYS A 136 12.42 12.18 22.15
N TYR A 137 12.96 13.37 21.91
CA TYR A 137 12.20 14.60 22.11
C TYR A 137 11.10 14.72 21.07
N ASP A 138 9.95 15.24 21.50
CA ASP A 138 8.81 15.45 20.62
C ASP A 138 9.17 16.43 19.50
N ASP A 139 8.87 16.02 18.27
CA ASP A 139 8.98 16.85 17.07
C ASP A 139 7.78 16.56 16.14
N VAL A 140 7.52 17.47 15.20
CA VAL A 140 6.45 17.30 14.20
C VAL A 140 7.07 17.37 12.81
N ILE A 141 7.15 16.21 12.15
CA ILE A 141 7.70 16.07 10.79
C ILE A 141 6.56 15.69 9.87
N ASP A 142 6.32 16.49 8.82
CA ASP A 142 5.26 16.28 7.83
C ASP A 142 3.87 16.01 8.45
N SER A 143 3.52 16.75 9.50
CA SER A 143 2.27 16.60 10.27
C SER A 143 2.15 15.30 11.08
N VAL A 144 3.24 14.56 11.28
CA VAL A 144 3.31 13.39 12.16
C VAL A 144 4.07 13.75 13.44
N LEU A 145 3.47 13.48 14.60
CA LEU A 145 4.17 13.58 15.89
C LEU A 145 5.22 12.46 15.99
N VAL A 146 6.48 12.85 16.14
CA VAL A 146 7.62 11.98 16.34
C VAL A 146 8.06 12.11 17.80
N SER A 147 7.89 11.03 18.57
CA SER A 147 8.24 10.98 20.01
C SER A 147 9.13 9.78 20.34
N ASP A 148 9.61 9.09 19.30
CA ASP A 148 10.47 7.92 19.43
C ASP A 148 11.48 7.79 18.27
N GLU A 149 12.56 7.06 18.53
CA GLU A 149 13.65 6.84 17.58
C GLU A 149 13.21 6.02 16.36
N LEU A 150 12.11 5.27 16.44
CA LEU A 150 11.60 4.50 15.30
C LEU A 150 10.99 5.42 14.26
N ARG A 151 10.04 6.27 14.64
CA ARG A 151 9.43 7.25 13.73
C ARG A 151 10.44 8.29 13.26
N LYS A 152 11.40 8.67 14.11
CA LYS A 152 12.53 9.52 13.71
C LYS A 152 13.34 8.87 12.59
N CYS A 153 13.77 7.62 12.75
CA CYS A 153 14.48 6.84 11.74
C CYS A 153 13.69 6.67 10.42
N LEU A 154 12.36 6.73 10.45
CA LEU A 154 11.48 6.55 9.28
C LEU A 154 11.16 7.85 8.53
N LEU A 155 11.23 9.01 9.19
CA LEU A 155 10.77 10.30 8.67
C LEU A 155 11.86 11.38 8.61
N ASP A 156 12.70 11.46 9.62
CA ASP A 156 13.70 12.52 9.76
C ASP A 156 14.91 12.23 8.88
N THR A 157 14.94 12.84 7.68
CA THR A 157 16.02 12.65 6.70
C THR A 157 17.37 13.15 7.19
N ASP A 158 17.38 14.01 8.20
CA ASP A 158 18.59 14.61 8.78
C ASP A 158 19.08 13.83 10.02
N SER A 159 18.32 12.81 10.46
CA SER A 159 18.74 11.97 11.58
C SER A 159 19.85 10.99 11.20
N ASP A 160 20.78 10.78 12.14
CA ASP A 160 21.83 9.77 12.01
C ASP A 160 21.25 8.38 11.74
N THR A 161 20.14 8.03 12.41
CA THR A 161 19.49 6.72 12.28
C THR A 161 18.86 6.50 10.90
N TYR A 162 18.30 7.55 10.28
CA TYR A 162 17.83 7.50 8.89
C TYR A 162 18.97 7.23 7.92
N GLY A 163 20.10 7.93 8.10
CA GLY A 163 21.31 7.80 7.28
C GLY A 163 21.97 6.41 7.35
N MET A 164 21.73 5.66 8.42
CA MET A 164 22.23 4.29 8.56
C MET A 164 21.52 3.29 7.64
N LEU A 165 20.30 3.58 7.19
CA LEU A 165 19.59 2.79 6.19
C LEU A 165 20.02 3.24 4.79
N THR A 166 20.19 2.32 3.84
CA THR A 166 20.46 2.73 2.46
C THR A 166 19.19 3.21 1.78
N GLU A 167 19.33 4.01 0.73
CA GLU A 167 18.18 4.43 -0.07
C GLU A 167 17.45 3.22 -0.69
N ASP A 168 18.19 2.21 -1.17
CA ASP A 168 17.61 0.97 -1.67
C ASP A 168 16.78 0.25 -0.59
N GLU A 169 17.33 0.09 0.63
CA GLU A 169 16.62 -0.51 1.76
C GLU A 169 15.31 0.23 2.06
N ARG A 170 15.35 1.57 2.12
CA ARG A 170 14.15 2.40 2.39
C ARG A 170 13.11 2.31 1.27
N ASN A 171 13.57 2.10 0.03
CA ASN A 171 12.71 2.05 -1.14
C ASN A 171 12.04 0.68 -1.36
N GLN A 172 12.53 -0.39 -0.74
CA GLN A 172 11.90 -1.71 -0.83
C GLN A 172 10.46 -1.70 -0.33
N PHE A 173 9.57 -2.40 -1.05
CA PHE A 173 8.14 -2.47 -0.71
C PHE A 173 7.90 -2.98 0.73
N LEU A 174 8.68 -3.97 1.16
CA LEU A 174 8.65 -4.49 2.53
C LEU A 174 8.88 -3.37 3.56
N PHE A 175 9.88 -2.52 3.34
CA PHE A 175 10.19 -1.40 4.22
C PHE A 175 9.11 -0.32 4.17
N ARG A 176 8.57 -0.03 2.98
CA ARG A 176 7.47 0.95 2.82
C ARG A 176 6.23 0.53 3.60
N ILE A 177 5.80 -0.74 3.54
CA ILE A 177 4.67 -1.24 4.35
C ILE A 177 4.95 -1.05 5.84
N PHE A 178 6.15 -1.40 6.30
CA PHE A 178 6.55 -1.21 7.69
C PHE A 178 6.48 0.24 8.13
N LYS A 179 7.04 1.16 7.33
CA LYS A 179 6.92 2.60 7.54
C LYS A 179 5.45 2.99 7.69
N HIS A 180 4.60 2.61 6.75
CA HIS A 180 3.18 2.98 6.75
C HIS A 180 2.42 2.54 8.01
N LEU A 181 2.67 1.33 8.49
CA LEU A 181 2.06 0.83 9.73
C LEU A 181 2.59 1.55 10.97
N CYS A 182 3.87 1.91 11.01
CA CYS A 182 4.45 2.66 12.13
C CYS A 182 3.93 4.11 12.20
N LEU A 183 3.61 4.73 11.06
CA LEU A 183 3.09 6.10 11.02
C LEU A 183 1.62 6.18 11.46
N GLY A 184 0.79 5.23 11.03
CA GLY A 184 -0.64 5.23 11.36
C GLY A 184 -1.45 6.39 10.77
N GLY A 185 -2.67 6.55 11.24
CA GLY A 185 -3.59 7.63 10.91
C GLY A 185 -3.49 8.82 11.86
N GLU A 186 -4.49 9.71 11.81
CA GLU A 186 -4.44 11.01 12.48
C GLU A 186 -4.52 10.90 14.01
N LEU A 187 -5.25 9.91 14.52
CA LEU A 187 -5.37 9.63 15.95
C LEU A 187 -4.54 8.40 16.36
N CYS A 188 -3.39 8.19 15.69
CA CYS A 188 -2.53 7.04 15.92
C CYS A 188 -2.02 7.00 17.37
N GLN A 189 -2.33 5.91 18.07
CA GLN A 189 -1.68 5.53 19.32
C GLN A 189 -0.61 4.50 18.97
N SER A 190 0.65 4.93 18.90
CA SER A 190 1.75 4.04 18.52
C SER A 190 1.95 2.87 19.49
N GLU A 191 2.63 1.82 19.04
CA GLU A 191 3.18 0.79 19.93
C GLU A 191 4.46 1.27 20.59
N ASP A 192 4.73 0.75 21.78
CA ASP A 192 6.01 0.93 22.47
C ASP A 192 7.01 -0.19 22.16
N ASN A 193 6.55 -1.26 21.50
CA ASN A 193 7.40 -2.39 21.10
C ASN A 193 7.38 -2.58 19.58
N ILE A 194 8.56 -2.51 18.95
CA ILE A 194 8.72 -2.62 17.49
C ILE A 194 8.31 -3.99 16.94
N ASP A 195 8.41 -5.05 17.75
CA ASP A 195 8.15 -6.42 17.31
C ASP A 195 6.67 -6.61 16.92
N VAL A 196 5.75 -5.79 17.45
CA VAL A 196 4.33 -5.75 17.04
C VAL A 196 4.18 -5.36 15.57
N TYR A 197 4.89 -4.32 15.14
CA TYR A 197 4.89 -3.87 13.74
C TYR A 197 5.56 -4.89 12.83
N ILE A 198 6.72 -5.41 13.21
CA ILE A 198 7.47 -6.41 12.43
C ILE A 198 6.62 -7.66 12.18
N GLU A 199 5.93 -8.15 13.21
CA GLU A 199 5.07 -9.32 13.08
C GLU A 199 3.87 -9.10 12.16
N LEU A 200 3.24 -7.93 12.20
CA LEU A 200 2.15 -7.62 11.29
C LEU A 200 2.63 -7.47 9.85
N VAL A 201 3.75 -6.76 9.62
CA VAL A 201 4.33 -6.65 8.27
C VAL A 201 4.71 -8.02 7.73
N ARG A 202 5.28 -8.91 8.55
CA ARG A 202 5.62 -10.27 8.15
C ARG A 202 4.42 -11.05 7.63
N LYS A 203 3.28 -10.94 8.31
CA LYS A 203 2.03 -11.60 7.91
C LYS A 203 1.47 -10.94 6.65
N LEU A 204 1.36 -9.62 6.63
CA LEU A 204 0.79 -8.87 5.51
C LEU A 204 1.60 -9.04 4.23
N TYR A 205 2.93 -8.98 4.31
CA TYR A 205 3.81 -9.18 3.16
C TYR A 205 3.66 -10.58 2.55
N ARG A 206 3.41 -11.61 3.39
CA ARG A 206 3.15 -12.98 2.92
C ARG A 206 1.81 -13.11 2.19
N ASP A 207 0.80 -12.37 2.63
CA ASP A 207 -0.52 -12.40 1.98
C ASP A 207 -0.51 -11.65 0.64
N LEU A 208 0.30 -10.58 0.54
CA LEU A 208 0.39 -9.71 -0.63
C LEU A 208 1.34 -10.24 -1.71
N ILE A 209 2.48 -10.81 -1.31
CA ILE A 209 3.59 -11.11 -2.22
C ILE A 209 3.71 -12.62 -2.46
N SER A 210 3.86 -12.96 -3.72
CA SER A 210 4.16 -14.32 -4.15
C SER A 210 5.65 -14.49 -4.40
N VAL A 211 6.14 -15.68 -4.07
CA VAL A 211 7.52 -16.11 -4.29
C VAL A 211 7.54 -17.44 -5.04
N GLN A 212 8.62 -17.69 -5.77
CA GLN A 212 8.89 -19.00 -6.35
C GLN A 212 10.35 -19.38 -6.13
N LYS A 213 10.67 -20.66 -6.23
CA LYS A 213 12.06 -21.09 -6.33
C LYS A 213 12.54 -20.87 -7.77
N ASN A 214 13.69 -20.23 -7.92
CA ASN A 214 14.36 -20.16 -9.20
C ASN A 214 14.79 -21.59 -9.61
N PRO A 215 14.44 -22.08 -10.81
CA PRO A 215 14.77 -23.44 -11.24
C PRO A 215 16.27 -23.73 -11.31
N GLU A 216 17.08 -22.71 -11.61
CA GLU A 216 18.53 -22.82 -11.77
C GLU A 216 19.25 -22.64 -10.43
N SER A 217 19.05 -21.50 -9.75
CA SER A 217 19.77 -21.20 -8.50
C SER A 217 19.20 -21.91 -7.28
N ARG A 218 17.96 -22.42 -7.35
CA ARG A 218 17.17 -22.99 -6.24
C ARG A 218 16.82 -22.00 -5.12
N GLU A 219 17.20 -20.73 -5.27
CA GLU A 219 16.89 -19.66 -4.32
C GLU A 219 15.45 -19.18 -4.49
N LEU A 220 14.87 -18.66 -3.40
CA LEU A 220 13.56 -18.01 -3.48
C LEU A 220 13.70 -16.65 -4.14
N GLN A 221 12.81 -16.34 -5.08
CA GLN A 221 12.69 -15.05 -5.73
C GLN A 221 11.26 -14.54 -5.67
N ILE A 222 11.10 -13.21 -5.56
CA ILE A 222 9.80 -12.55 -5.65
C ILE A 222 9.31 -12.62 -7.11
N ILE A 223 8.04 -13.01 -7.32
CA ILE A 223 7.40 -12.99 -8.64
C ILE A 223 6.47 -11.79 -8.81
N SER A 224 5.94 -11.27 -7.71
CA SER A 224 5.05 -10.12 -7.71
C SER A 224 5.79 -8.86 -8.16
N ARG A 225 5.15 -8.05 -8.99
CA ARG A 225 5.65 -6.74 -9.42
C ARG A 225 4.84 -5.65 -8.74
N VAL A 226 5.52 -4.74 -8.05
CA VAL A 226 4.88 -3.70 -7.25
C VAL A 226 5.08 -2.35 -7.91
N TYR A 227 4.02 -1.56 -7.94
CA TYR A 227 4.03 -0.20 -8.45
C TYR A 227 3.31 0.73 -7.50
N SER A 228 3.83 1.94 -7.30
CA SER A 228 3.07 3.03 -6.71
C SER A 228 2.23 3.67 -7.79
N VAL A 229 0.99 4.02 -7.46
CA VAL A 229 0.03 4.56 -8.42
C VAL A 229 -0.62 5.82 -7.89
N LYS A 230 -0.78 6.80 -8.78
CA LYS A 230 -1.53 8.03 -8.53
C LYS A 230 -2.43 8.30 -9.74
N LEU A 231 -3.61 8.85 -9.48
CA LEU A 231 -4.48 9.36 -10.54
C LEU A 231 -4.52 10.86 -10.50
N LEU A 232 -4.40 11.49 -11.67
CA LEU A 232 -4.53 12.93 -11.83
C LEU A 232 -5.73 13.23 -12.73
N GLU A 233 -6.53 14.21 -12.33
CA GLU A 233 -7.57 14.81 -13.17
C GLU A 233 -7.22 16.29 -13.37
N ASN A 234 -7.04 16.72 -14.63
CA ASN A 234 -6.60 18.07 -14.97
C ASN A 234 -5.34 18.49 -14.18
N ASP A 235 -4.31 17.64 -14.20
CA ASP A 235 -3.02 17.83 -13.49
C ASP A 235 -3.11 17.91 -11.97
N LYS A 236 -4.27 17.57 -11.37
CA LYS A 236 -4.46 17.56 -9.92
C LYS A 236 -4.57 16.14 -9.41
N LEU A 237 -3.84 15.83 -8.33
CA LEU A 237 -3.92 14.54 -7.66
C LEU A 237 -5.35 14.31 -7.12
N VAL A 238 -5.95 13.19 -7.53
CA VAL A 238 -7.30 12.77 -7.12
C VAL A 238 -7.34 11.32 -6.62
N PHE A 239 -6.20 10.64 -6.58
CA PHE A 239 -6.06 9.35 -5.91
C PHE A 239 -4.60 9.12 -5.54
N PRO A 240 -4.30 8.64 -4.33
CA PRO A 240 -5.22 8.23 -3.25
C PRO A 240 -5.90 9.39 -2.51
N SER A 241 -5.35 10.60 -2.55
CA SER A 241 -6.03 11.79 -2.00
C SER A 241 -5.48 13.05 -2.63
N ALA A 242 -6.30 14.09 -2.74
CA ALA A 242 -5.84 15.43 -3.10
C ALA A 242 -4.96 16.09 -2.02
N LYS A 243 -5.05 15.61 -0.77
CA LYS A 243 -4.17 16.05 0.32
C LYS A 243 -2.97 15.11 0.41
N GLU A 244 -1.79 15.63 0.13
CA GLU A 244 -0.55 14.90 0.31
C GLU A 244 -0.25 14.67 1.80
N HIS A 245 0.26 13.49 2.11
CA HIS A 245 0.71 13.12 3.45
C HIS A 245 1.67 11.92 3.32
N PRO A 246 2.73 11.79 4.15
CA PRO A 246 3.67 10.67 4.09
C PRO A 246 3.03 9.29 4.25
N ASN A 247 1.87 9.25 4.92
CA ASN A 247 1.07 8.04 5.08
C ASN A 247 -0.22 8.03 4.25
N THR A 248 -0.25 8.72 3.11
CA THR A 248 -1.29 8.55 2.08
C THR A 248 -0.65 7.90 0.86
N PHE A 249 -1.04 6.66 0.55
CA PHE A 249 -0.36 5.84 -0.45
C PHE A 249 -1.31 4.91 -1.19
N ALA A 250 -0.89 4.49 -2.39
CA ALA A 250 -1.51 3.42 -3.13
C ALA A 250 -0.45 2.61 -3.88
N TYR A 251 -0.60 1.30 -3.82
CA TYR A 251 0.25 0.32 -4.47
C TYR A 251 -0.60 -0.68 -5.25
N THR A 252 -0.17 -0.99 -6.46
CA THR A 252 -0.67 -2.13 -7.23
C THR A 252 0.37 -3.24 -7.21
N ILE A 253 -0.03 -4.44 -6.81
CA ILE A 253 0.82 -5.63 -6.78
C ILE A 253 0.29 -6.59 -7.83
N VAL A 254 1.04 -6.75 -8.92
CA VAL A 254 0.68 -7.65 -10.02
C VAL A 254 1.38 -8.98 -9.82
N ASP A 255 0.60 -10.05 -9.66
CA ASP A 255 1.07 -11.43 -9.72
C ASP A 255 0.77 -12.00 -11.11
N PRO A 256 1.78 -12.11 -11.99
CA PRO A 256 1.58 -12.59 -13.35
C PRO A 256 1.22 -14.08 -13.42
N LEU A 257 1.60 -14.88 -12.43
CA LEU A 257 1.34 -16.33 -12.43
C LEU A 257 -0.06 -16.64 -11.94
N LYS A 258 -0.49 -16.00 -10.84
CA LYS A 258 -1.86 -16.12 -10.34
C LYS A 258 -2.86 -15.29 -11.16
N ARG A 259 -2.36 -14.50 -12.12
CA ARG A 259 -3.12 -13.50 -12.89
C ARG A 259 -4.01 -12.63 -12.03
N ASN A 260 -3.43 -12.10 -10.96
CA ASN A 260 -4.12 -11.23 -10.02
C ASN A 260 -3.40 -9.89 -9.92
N VAL A 261 -4.16 -8.81 -9.79
CA VAL A 261 -3.67 -7.51 -9.36
C VAL A 261 -4.33 -7.14 -8.04
N ILE A 262 -3.52 -6.77 -7.05
CA ILE A 262 -3.98 -6.31 -5.74
C ILE A 262 -3.81 -4.79 -5.71
N LEU A 263 -4.86 -4.05 -5.37
CA LEU A 263 -4.80 -2.64 -5.04
C LEU A 263 -4.79 -2.50 -3.51
N LEU A 264 -3.65 -2.10 -2.96
CA LEU A 264 -3.47 -1.77 -1.55
C LEU A 264 -3.36 -0.25 -1.43
N TYR A 265 -4.22 0.40 -0.64
CA TYR A 265 -4.12 1.84 -0.42
C TYR A 265 -4.52 2.23 0.99
N HIS A 266 -4.05 3.40 1.41
CA HIS A 266 -4.44 4.04 2.65
C HIS A 266 -4.47 5.55 2.42
N VAL A 267 -5.42 6.22 3.06
CA VAL A 267 -5.45 7.66 3.09
C VAL A 267 -5.46 8.14 4.52
N PHE A 268 -4.52 9.03 4.83
CA PHE A 268 -4.37 9.57 6.16
C PHE A 268 -5.64 10.27 6.67
N GLY A 269 -5.92 10.13 7.96
CA GLY A 269 -7.04 10.74 8.69
C GLY A 269 -7.53 9.84 9.83
N CYS A 270 -8.70 10.13 10.38
CA CYS A 270 -9.31 9.37 11.48
C CYS A 270 -9.96 8.07 11.00
N GLY A 271 -9.46 6.92 11.46
CA GLY A 271 -10.03 5.59 11.19
C GLY A 271 -11.24 5.25 12.08
N ASP A 272 -11.73 4.02 11.92
CA ASP A 272 -12.88 3.51 12.67
C ASP A 272 -12.47 3.05 14.08
N PHE A 273 -13.34 3.32 15.06
CA PHE A 273 -13.18 3.00 16.48
C PHE A 273 -14.21 1.98 16.96
#